data_AF-A0A374ARI6-F1
#
_entry.id   AF-A0A374ARI6-F1
#
_cell.length_a   1.000
_cell.length_b   1.000
_cell.length_c   1.000
_cell.angle_alpha   90.00
_cell.angle_beta   90.00
_cell.angle_gamma   90.00
#
_symmetry.space_group_name_H-M   'P 1'
#
loop_
_entity.id
_entity.type
_entity.pdbx_description
1 polymer ?
#
loop_
_entity_poly.entity_id
_entity_poly.type
_entity_poly.pdbx_seq_one_letter_code
_entity_poly.pdbx_strand_id
1 'polypeptide(L)'
;MPIYLLQQAEHITESEVDIEKKKQELYSEIDALGIKSDSRINKLKKFLADRKIWHLEEMDYPLRNSYEQYLRGQIRSQIVSFYLKIYDTVKQQHIYQQMQTLNGKRIYEWKYQNKIYFLKYYPEKEIAETFETSYKTNLLVWDFTQNCSEVLKKQIFYTLSRIIANTSMSKAYRNVRLKSLKLLYDSCVQLNITDIGLLEMEQVETILKNFPETSQRSILGECRRDAFMQQEQIQWEANVWYLERLHLGKHRIDESKSLISISFMEVKEIQNREILQAYMKYELGITGQAVSTIVRRFVCIRNFIELLEQEKILAIHATVAEVKKYADGLRERGIQAKGFNERIFGIGHFYKFMEVKQYITRMPFRIEYFQQKEVIVHHDRSVEETVYMEILKKLYLFPERLRCMFLHLWCLGLRASEVCTLKGNAYYQQGEDYWIQVYQVKMKNYKRIPIPQALYQIMKVYLKKHEIQPEEFIFKNSRGGACLYGTFRTQMIEACRENKIANGEYLFQSHDYRHTVATMFYDSHVSLQSIRDYLGHTYEEMTRQYIDYMPQRIAKANDEFFEMQGSSLASWLKKEEKDGK
;
A
#
# COMPACT_ATOMS: atom_id res chain seq x y z
N MET A 1 -61.70 40.58 -36.84
CA MET A 1 -60.37 40.75 -37.47
C MET A 1 -59.29 40.35 -36.47
N PRO A 2 -58.23 39.65 -36.92
CA PRO A 2 -57.56 38.64 -36.11
C PRO A 2 -56.15 39.05 -35.66
N ILE A 3 -55.91 38.93 -34.35
CA ILE A 3 -54.57 38.80 -33.75
C ILE A 3 -54.11 37.31 -33.78
N TYR A 4 -54.90 36.45 -34.42
CA TYR A 4 -54.60 35.02 -34.62
C TYR A 4 -53.74 34.73 -35.86
N LEU A 5 -53.38 35.75 -36.66
CA LEU A 5 -52.55 35.59 -37.88
C LEU A 5 -51.06 35.95 -37.70
N LEU A 6 -50.61 36.32 -36.50
CA LEU A 6 -49.21 36.66 -36.23
C LEU A 6 -48.46 35.61 -35.39
N GLN A 7 -49.10 34.48 -35.05
CA GLN A 7 -48.45 33.34 -34.38
C GLN A 7 -48.41 32.07 -35.23
N GLN A 8 -48.66 32.17 -36.55
CA GLN A 8 -48.57 31.06 -37.50
C GLN A 8 -47.52 31.26 -38.60
N ALA A 9 -46.51 32.09 -38.36
CA ALA A 9 -45.44 32.32 -39.32
C ALA A 9 -44.05 32.34 -38.67
N GLU A 10 -43.73 31.30 -37.91
CA GLU A 10 -42.32 30.91 -37.65
C GLU A 10 -42.20 29.40 -37.37
N HIS A 11 -43.08 28.59 -37.98
CA HIS A 11 -42.69 27.25 -38.38
C HIS A 11 -41.92 27.40 -39.69
N ILE A 12 -40.64 27.76 -39.59
CA ILE A 12 -39.72 27.63 -40.72
C ILE A 12 -39.55 26.13 -40.94
N THR A 13 -40.32 25.60 -41.88
CA THR A 13 -39.94 24.41 -42.64
C THR A 13 -38.51 24.62 -43.11
N GLU A 14 -37.53 23.87 -42.56
CA GLU A 14 -36.21 23.77 -43.19
C GLU A 14 -36.43 23.55 -44.68
N SER A 15 -35.95 24.47 -45.52
CA SER A 15 -36.15 24.36 -46.95
C SER A 15 -35.46 23.09 -47.45
N GLU A 16 -36.03 22.40 -48.44
CA GLU A 16 -35.37 21.22 -49.04
C GLU A 16 -33.95 21.56 -49.54
N VAL A 17 -33.72 22.82 -49.90
CA VAL A 17 -32.43 23.38 -50.29
C VAL A 17 -31.43 23.40 -49.12
N ASP A 18 -31.87 23.77 -47.92
CA ASP A 18 -31.00 23.78 -46.72
C ASP A 18 -30.62 22.36 -46.29
N ILE A 19 -31.54 21.41 -46.41
CA ILE A 19 -31.28 19.99 -46.09
C ILE A 19 -30.27 19.40 -47.08
N GLU A 20 -30.43 19.67 -48.38
CA GLU A 20 -29.49 19.16 -49.39
C GLU A 20 -28.10 19.82 -49.24
N LYS A 21 -28.04 21.10 -48.85
CA LYS A 21 -26.78 21.78 -48.53
C LYS A 21 -26.07 21.14 -47.33
N LYS A 22 -26.77 20.94 -46.21
CA LYS A 22 -26.20 20.27 -45.01
C LYS A 22 -25.72 18.85 -45.31
N LYS A 23 -26.44 18.13 -46.17
CA LYS A 23 -26.06 16.79 -46.64
C LYS A 23 -24.79 16.82 -47.49
N GLN A 24 -24.64 17.79 -48.39
CA GLN A 24 -23.41 17.98 -49.16
C GLN A 24 -22.24 18.31 -48.24
N GLU A 25 -22.42 19.21 -47.27
CA GLU A 25 -21.41 19.57 -46.28
C GLU A 25 -20.95 18.35 -45.45
N LEU A 26 -21.88 17.55 -44.93
CA LEU A 26 -21.58 16.29 -44.23
C LEU A 26 -20.78 15.31 -45.11
N TYR A 27 -21.16 15.18 -46.38
CA TYR A 27 -20.50 14.25 -47.29
C TYR A 27 -19.08 14.71 -47.59
N SER A 28 -18.88 16.02 -47.79
CA SER A 28 -17.57 16.64 -47.94
C SER A 28 -16.71 16.49 -46.68
N GLU A 29 -17.30 16.63 -45.47
CA GLU A 29 -16.58 16.41 -44.21
C GLU A 29 -16.05 14.97 -44.11
N ILE A 30 -16.87 13.98 -44.46
CA ILE A 30 -16.46 12.56 -44.46
C ILE A 30 -15.38 12.28 -45.52
N ASP A 31 -15.51 12.86 -46.72
CA ASP A 31 -14.54 12.64 -47.79
C ASP A 31 -13.18 13.27 -47.47
N ALA A 32 -13.17 14.40 -46.75
CA ALA A 32 -11.94 15.05 -46.27
C ALA A 32 -11.13 14.20 -45.28
N LEU A 33 -11.73 13.17 -44.67
CA LEU A 33 -11.01 12.22 -43.79
C LEU A 33 -10.07 11.26 -44.55
N GLY A 34 -10.10 11.26 -45.89
CA GLY A 34 -9.22 10.43 -46.71
C GLY A 34 -9.50 8.92 -46.64
N ILE A 35 -10.68 8.53 -46.16
CA ILE A 35 -11.08 7.12 -46.07
C ILE A 35 -11.58 6.68 -47.45
N LYS A 36 -11.09 5.54 -47.95
CA LYS A 36 -11.43 5.03 -49.29
C LYS A 36 -12.94 4.90 -49.47
N SER A 37 -13.50 5.71 -50.36
CA SER A 37 -14.92 5.67 -50.72
C SER A 37 -15.30 4.30 -51.28
N ASP A 38 -16.25 3.65 -50.63
CA ASP A 38 -16.83 2.39 -51.04
C ASP A 38 -18.30 2.28 -50.61
N SER A 39 -18.93 1.14 -50.91
CA SER A 39 -20.34 0.89 -50.59
C SER A 39 -20.67 1.01 -49.09
N ARG A 40 -19.70 0.82 -48.19
CA ARG A 40 -19.88 0.89 -46.73
C ARG A 40 -19.92 2.34 -46.26
N ILE A 41 -19.03 3.20 -46.78
CA ILE A 41 -19.04 4.64 -46.50
C ILE A 41 -20.31 5.28 -47.04
N ASN A 42 -20.70 4.95 -48.27
CA ASN A 42 -21.93 5.50 -48.87
C ASN A 42 -23.18 5.13 -48.06
N LYS A 43 -23.20 3.93 -47.47
CA LYS A 43 -24.30 3.49 -46.62
C LYS A 43 -24.34 4.23 -45.27
N LEU A 44 -23.17 4.55 -44.70
CA LEU A 44 -23.07 5.38 -43.51
C LEU A 44 -23.53 6.82 -43.78
N LYS A 45 -23.05 7.42 -44.87
CA LYS A 45 -23.47 8.75 -45.35
C LYS A 45 -24.99 8.85 -45.46
N LYS A 46 -25.62 7.88 -46.11
CA LYS A 46 -27.08 7.79 -46.22
C LYS A 46 -27.75 7.70 -44.85
N PHE A 47 -27.27 6.83 -43.96
CA PHE A 47 -27.85 6.69 -42.63
C PHE A 47 -27.81 8.00 -41.81
N LEU A 48 -26.68 8.72 -41.83
CA LEU A 48 -26.54 9.98 -41.10
C LEU A 48 -27.50 11.04 -41.65
N ALA A 49 -27.60 11.17 -42.98
CA ALA A 49 -28.53 12.07 -43.64
C ALA A 49 -30.00 11.71 -43.33
N ASP A 50 -30.37 10.42 -43.40
CA ASP A 50 -31.73 9.93 -43.08
C ASP A 50 -32.10 10.23 -41.61
N ARG A 51 -31.11 10.29 -40.71
CA ARG A 51 -31.27 10.64 -39.29
C ARG A 51 -31.12 12.13 -38.98
N LYS A 52 -30.92 12.97 -40.01
CA LYS A 52 -30.66 14.42 -39.89
C LYS A 52 -29.46 14.76 -38.98
N ILE A 53 -28.42 13.91 -39.01
CA ILE A 53 -27.16 14.15 -38.33
C ILE A 53 -26.25 14.87 -39.31
N TRP A 54 -25.86 16.11 -39.00
CA TRP A 54 -25.17 16.98 -39.95
C TRP A 54 -23.71 17.23 -39.57
N HIS A 55 -23.32 17.00 -38.31
CA HIS A 55 -21.94 17.12 -37.85
C HIS A 55 -21.39 15.80 -37.32
N LEU A 56 -20.15 15.45 -37.69
CA LEU A 56 -19.49 14.23 -37.17
C LEU A 56 -19.22 14.29 -35.66
N GLU A 57 -19.31 15.46 -35.03
CA GLU A 57 -19.27 15.62 -33.58
C GLU A 57 -20.42 14.86 -32.89
N GLU A 58 -21.61 14.83 -33.50
CA GLU A 58 -22.82 14.18 -32.98
C GLU A 58 -22.74 12.65 -33.02
N MET A 59 -21.79 12.08 -33.77
CA MET A 59 -21.60 10.63 -33.82
C MET A 59 -21.13 10.10 -32.46
N ASP A 60 -22.02 9.44 -31.74
CA ASP A 60 -21.76 8.81 -30.44
C ASP A 60 -22.01 7.29 -30.47
N TYR A 61 -21.90 6.64 -29.30
CA TYR A 61 -22.12 5.20 -29.19
C TYR A 61 -23.61 4.80 -29.31
N PRO A 62 -24.59 5.51 -28.71
CA PRO A 62 -26.00 5.34 -29.02
C PRO A 62 -26.33 5.37 -30.52
N LEU A 63 -25.83 6.35 -31.27
CA LEU A 63 -26.04 6.46 -32.71
C LEU A 63 -25.39 5.29 -33.46
N ARG A 64 -24.21 4.84 -33.01
CA ARG A 64 -23.57 3.61 -33.52
C ARG A 64 -24.45 2.38 -33.35
N ASN A 65 -25.10 2.21 -32.19
CA ASN A 65 -26.04 1.10 -31.96
C ASN A 65 -27.30 1.23 -32.85
N SER A 66 -27.80 2.46 -33.05
CA SER A 66 -28.90 2.72 -33.98
C SER A 66 -28.51 2.35 -35.42
N TYR A 67 -27.28 2.65 -35.82
CA TYR A 67 -26.74 2.24 -37.12
C TYR A 67 -26.63 0.71 -37.23
N GLU A 68 -26.19 0.02 -36.18
CA GLU A 68 -26.17 -1.44 -36.15
C GLU A 68 -27.56 -2.04 -36.37
N GLN A 69 -28.58 -1.52 -35.70
CA GLN A 69 -29.97 -1.95 -35.88
C GLN A 69 -30.48 -1.68 -37.30
N TYR A 70 -30.19 -0.49 -37.82
CA TYR A 70 -30.51 -0.11 -39.20
C TYR A 70 -29.89 -1.08 -40.23
N LEU A 71 -28.64 -1.49 -40.01
CA LEU A 71 -27.95 -2.45 -40.87
C LEU A 71 -28.55 -3.86 -40.78
N ARG A 72 -28.84 -4.35 -39.57
CA ARG A 72 -29.43 -5.69 -39.38
C ARG A 72 -30.77 -5.87 -40.10
N GLY A 73 -31.52 -4.78 -40.33
CA GLY A 73 -32.76 -4.80 -41.12
C GLY A 73 -32.55 -4.85 -42.64
N GLN A 74 -31.33 -4.65 -43.15
CA GLN A 74 -31.07 -4.49 -44.59
C GLN A 74 -29.96 -5.38 -45.15
N ILE A 75 -29.04 -5.87 -44.32
CA ILE A 75 -27.88 -6.66 -44.75
C ILE A 75 -27.68 -7.88 -43.86
N ARG A 76 -26.98 -8.89 -44.39
CA ARG A 76 -26.67 -10.13 -43.66
C ARG A 76 -25.85 -9.85 -42.40
N SER A 77 -26.20 -10.47 -41.29
CA SER A 77 -25.55 -10.25 -39.98
C SER A 77 -24.03 -10.42 -40.01
N GLN A 78 -23.49 -11.32 -40.83
CA GLN A 78 -22.06 -11.60 -40.93
C GLN A 78 -21.24 -10.42 -41.45
N ILE A 79 -21.85 -9.50 -42.21
CA ILE A 79 -21.15 -8.35 -42.80
C ILE A 79 -21.36 -7.04 -42.04
N VAL A 80 -22.31 -6.98 -41.09
CA VAL A 80 -22.62 -5.79 -40.28
C VAL A 80 -21.37 -5.26 -39.56
N SER A 81 -20.51 -6.15 -39.07
CA SER A 81 -19.26 -5.80 -38.39
C SER A 81 -18.31 -4.96 -39.25
N PHE A 82 -18.25 -5.20 -40.57
CA PHE A 82 -17.43 -4.41 -41.49
C PHE A 82 -17.97 -3.00 -41.68
N TYR A 83 -19.29 -2.81 -41.67
CA TYR A 83 -19.92 -1.48 -41.74
C TYR A 83 -19.75 -0.71 -40.44
N LEU A 84 -19.85 -1.38 -39.29
CA LEU A 84 -19.57 -0.76 -37.99
C LEU A 84 -18.10 -0.36 -37.85
N LYS A 85 -17.17 -1.13 -38.41
CA LYS A 85 -15.75 -0.73 -38.46
C LYS A 85 -15.56 0.59 -39.21
N ILE A 86 -16.29 0.81 -40.30
CA ILE A 86 -16.25 2.08 -41.03
C ILE A 86 -16.83 3.22 -40.20
N TYR A 87 -17.96 3.02 -39.51
CA TYR A 87 -18.49 4.01 -38.56
C TYR A 87 -17.43 4.40 -37.51
N ASP A 88 -16.80 3.39 -36.90
CA ASP A 88 -15.77 3.59 -35.88
C ASP A 88 -14.56 4.36 -36.44
N THR A 89 -14.09 4.00 -37.63
CA THR A 89 -12.96 4.68 -38.30
C THR A 89 -13.28 6.13 -38.63
N VAL A 90 -14.48 6.44 -39.15
CA VAL A 90 -14.90 7.83 -39.42
C VAL A 90 -14.85 8.65 -38.14
N LYS A 91 -15.46 8.15 -37.04
CA LYS A 91 -15.45 8.87 -35.76
C LYS A 91 -14.04 9.07 -35.21
N GLN A 92 -13.20 8.04 -35.25
CA GLN A 92 -11.81 8.12 -34.79
C GLN A 92 -11.00 9.17 -35.56
N GLN A 93 -11.07 9.16 -36.90
CA GLN A 93 -10.34 10.13 -37.72
C GLN A 93 -10.81 11.56 -37.45
N HIS A 94 -12.13 11.77 -37.32
CA HIS A 94 -12.67 13.07 -36.94
C HIS A 94 -12.11 13.54 -35.57
N ILE A 95 -12.12 12.68 -34.55
CA ILE A 95 -11.51 13.01 -33.23
C ILE A 95 -10.04 13.39 -33.38
N TYR A 96 -9.25 12.62 -34.12
CA TYR A 96 -7.81 12.88 -34.27
C TYR A 96 -7.50 14.18 -35.02
N GLN A 97 -8.31 14.54 -36.02
CA GLN A 97 -8.21 15.84 -36.69
C GLN A 97 -8.58 16.98 -35.74
N GLN A 98 -9.68 16.84 -35.00
CA GLN A 98 -10.12 17.86 -34.04
C GLN A 98 -9.12 18.06 -32.90
N MET A 99 -8.45 17.00 -32.44
CA MET A 99 -7.36 17.05 -31.45
C MET A 99 -6.14 17.87 -31.90
N GLN A 100 -6.00 18.19 -33.20
CA GLN A 100 -4.97 19.13 -33.68
C GLN A 100 -5.34 20.60 -33.43
N THR A 101 -6.62 20.89 -33.18
CA THR A 101 -7.12 22.25 -32.94
C THR A 101 -7.26 22.56 -31.45
N LEU A 102 -7.16 23.83 -31.05
CA LEU A 102 -7.38 24.26 -29.66
C LEU A 102 -8.83 23.97 -29.19
N ASN A 103 -9.81 24.19 -30.07
CA ASN A 103 -11.21 23.96 -29.75
C ASN A 103 -11.50 22.46 -29.59
N GLY A 104 -11.04 21.63 -30.52
CA GLY A 104 -11.21 20.19 -30.46
C GLY A 104 -10.51 19.54 -29.27
N LYS A 105 -9.34 20.04 -28.84
CA LYS A 105 -8.70 19.60 -27.57
C LYS A 105 -9.59 19.83 -26.34
N ARG A 106 -10.39 20.90 -26.32
CA ARG A 106 -11.34 21.18 -25.22
C ARG A 106 -12.59 20.30 -25.30
N ILE A 107 -13.11 20.07 -26.51
CA ILE A 107 -14.29 19.25 -26.76
C ILE A 107 -14.00 17.77 -26.44
N TYR A 108 -12.89 17.26 -26.93
CA TYR A 108 -12.46 15.86 -26.77
C TYR A 108 -11.54 15.65 -25.56
N GLU A 109 -11.51 16.60 -24.62
CA GLU A 109 -10.78 16.43 -23.37
C GLU A 109 -11.25 15.17 -22.63
N TRP A 110 -10.31 14.30 -22.22
CA TRP A 110 -10.62 13.11 -21.44
C TRP A 110 -10.93 13.47 -19.98
N LYS A 111 -12.15 13.94 -19.76
CA LYS A 111 -12.71 14.26 -18.44
C LYS A 111 -14.04 13.56 -18.24
N TYR A 112 -14.43 13.41 -16.98
CA TYR A 112 -15.73 12.84 -16.63
C TYR A 112 -16.88 13.67 -17.19
N GLN A 113 -17.80 13.01 -17.87
CA GLN A 113 -19.08 13.53 -18.33
C GLN A 113 -20.12 12.42 -18.16
N ASN A 114 -21.37 12.77 -17.86
CA ASN A 114 -22.46 11.81 -17.71
C ASN A 114 -22.95 11.30 -19.08
N LYS A 115 -22.12 10.48 -19.74
CA LYS A 115 -22.36 9.93 -21.08
C LYS A 115 -21.79 8.52 -21.23
N ILE A 116 -22.05 7.89 -22.38
CA ILE A 116 -21.43 6.61 -22.74
C ILE A 116 -20.06 6.86 -23.38
N TYR A 117 -19.02 6.26 -22.80
CA TYR A 117 -17.68 6.25 -23.38
C TYR A 117 -17.43 4.96 -24.13
N PHE A 118 -16.85 5.06 -25.32
CA PHE A 118 -16.33 3.92 -26.05
C PHE A 118 -14.82 4.05 -26.17
N LEU A 119 -14.05 3.12 -25.61
CA LEU A 119 -12.59 3.24 -25.49
C LEU A 119 -11.86 3.29 -26.85
N LYS A 120 -12.51 2.87 -27.95
CA LYS A 120 -11.96 3.06 -29.30
C LYS A 120 -11.98 4.52 -29.75
N TYR A 121 -12.80 5.36 -29.13
CA TYR A 121 -12.89 6.80 -29.39
C TYR A 121 -12.04 7.60 -28.39
N TYR A 122 -11.02 6.96 -27.80
CA TYR A 122 -10.09 7.66 -26.91
C TYR A 122 -9.34 8.76 -27.72
N PRO A 123 -9.18 9.98 -27.18
CA PRO A 123 -8.65 11.11 -27.95
C PRO A 123 -7.21 10.92 -28.45
N GLU A 124 -6.38 10.25 -27.65
CA GLU A 124 -5.01 9.91 -28.04
C GLU A 124 -4.98 8.65 -28.91
N LYS A 125 -4.53 8.81 -30.16
CA LYS A 125 -4.50 7.75 -31.18
C LYS A 125 -3.76 6.50 -30.72
N GLU A 126 -2.57 6.65 -30.14
CA GLU A 126 -1.74 5.53 -29.68
C GLU A 126 -2.47 4.66 -28.64
N ILE A 127 -3.21 5.29 -27.73
CA ILE A 127 -4.01 4.60 -26.72
C ILE A 127 -5.22 3.92 -27.35
N ALA A 128 -5.96 4.61 -28.22
CA ALA A 128 -7.13 4.07 -28.91
C ALA A 128 -6.79 2.82 -29.74
N GLU A 129 -5.66 2.85 -30.47
CA GLU A 129 -5.16 1.74 -31.29
C GLU A 129 -4.92 0.47 -30.47
N THR A 130 -4.55 0.61 -29.19
CA THR A 130 -4.38 -0.55 -28.30
C THR A 130 -5.67 -1.35 -28.07
N PHE A 131 -6.85 -0.79 -28.39
CA PHE A 131 -8.16 -1.43 -28.25
C PHE A 131 -8.73 -1.97 -29.57
N GLU A 132 -8.07 -1.73 -30.71
CA GLU A 132 -8.56 -2.17 -32.03
C GLU A 132 -8.67 -3.68 -32.15
N THR A 133 -7.69 -4.39 -31.59
CA THR A 133 -7.61 -5.87 -31.63
C THR A 133 -8.47 -6.55 -30.55
N SER A 134 -9.24 -5.79 -29.76
CA SER A 134 -10.07 -6.37 -28.70
C SER A 134 -11.34 -7.01 -29.28
N TYR A 135 -11.49 -8.31 -29.04
CA TYR A 135 -12.63 -9.11 -29.54
C TYR A 135 -13.94 -8.89 -28.77
N LYS A 136 -13.94 -8.19 -27.64
CA LYS A 136 -15.12 -8.01 -26.77
C LYS A 136 -15.55 -6.55 -26.70
N THR A 137 -16.42 -6.12 -27.63
CA THR A 137 -16.94 -4.74 -27.70
C THR A 137 -17.53 -4.27 -26.37
N ASN A 138 -18.28 -5.12 -25.67
CA ASN A 138 -18.92 -4.78 -24.39
C ASN A 138 -17.95 -4.36 -23.29
N LEU A 139 -16.68 -4.79 -23.36
CA LEU A 139 -15.64 -4.42 -22.39
C LEU A 139 -15.14 -2.98 -22.61
N LEU A 140 -15.28 -2.46 -23.82
CA LEU A 140 -14.79 -1.15 -24.22
C LEU A 140 -15.84 -0.05 -24.06
N VAL A 141 -17.07 -0.41 -23.72
CA VAL A 141 -18.18 0.53 -23.59
C VAL A 141 -18.43 0.79 -22.11
N TRP A 142 -18.50 2.04 -21.70
CA TRP A 142 -18.69 2.44 -20.31
C TRP A 142 -19.85 3.40 -20.23
N ASP A 143 -20.97 2.90 -19.69
CA ASP A 143 -22.20 3.66 -19.59
C ASP A 143 -22.30 4.36 -18.23
N PHE A 144 -21.96 5.65 -18.21
CA PHE A 144 -22.13 6.48 -17.02
C PHE A 144 -23.52 7.12 -16.94
N THR A 145 -24.39 6.96 -17.95
CA THR A 145 -25.76 7.51 -17.93
C THR A 145 -26.70 6.74 -16.99
N GLN A 146 -26.26 5.58 -16.48
CA GLN A 146 -26.98 4.78 -15.49
C GLN A 146 -27.43 5.62 -14.29
N ASN A 147 -28.61 5.29 -13.75
CA ASN A 147 -29.18 5.99 -12.60
C ASN A 147 -28.49 5.56 -11.30
N CYS A 148 -27.36 6.20 -10.97
CA CYS A 148 -26.61 5.98 -9.75
C CYS A 148 -25.86 7.26 -9.33
N SER A 149 -25.23 7.23 -8.15
CA SER A 149 -24.49 8.37 -7.59
C SER A 149 -23.42 8.93 -8.53
N GLU A 150 -23.42 10.25 -8.71
CA GLU A 150 -22.37 10.96 -9.46
C GLU A 150 -20.98 10.78 -8.83
N VAL A 151 -20.90 10.61 -7.50
CA VAL A 151 -19.64 10.34 -6.80
C VAL A 151 -19.08 8.99 -7.23
N LEU A 152 -19.90 7.94 -7.21
CA LEU A 152 -19.52 6.60 -7.68
C LEU A 152 -19.03 6.65 -9.13
N LYS A 153 -19.79 7.29 -10.02
CA LYS A 153 -19.44 7.39 -11.44
C LYS A 153 -18.07 8.05 -11.65
N LYS A 154 -17.80 9.16 -10.95
CA LYS A 154 -16.49 9.83 -10.99
C LYS A 154 -15.36 8.91 -10.49
N GLN A 155 -15.56 8.21 -9.36
CA GLN A 155 -14.56 7.29 -8.81
C GLN A 155 -14.23 6.14 -9.78
N ILE A 156 -15.24 5.56 -10.42
CA ILE A 156 -15.07 4.55 -11.47
C ILE A 156 -14.34 5.14 -12.68
N PHE A 157 -14.71 6.35 -13.12
CA PHE A 157 -14.08 7.02 -14.25
C PHE A 157 -12.59 7.31 -14.01
N TYR A 158 -12.21 7.78 -12.82
CA TYR A 158 -10.80 8.03 -12.50
C TYR A 158 -9.97 6.75 -12.49
N THR A 159 -10.52 5.67 -11.93
CA THR A 159 -9.88 4.35 -11.93
C THR A 159 -9.73 3.82 -13.36
N LEU A 160 -10.77 3.96 -14.18
CA LEU A 160 -10.75 3.62 -15.61
C LEU A 160 -9.65 4.39 -16.34
N SER A 161 -9.57 5.70 -16.13
CA SER A 161 -8.58 6.58 -16.74
C SER A 161 -7.15 6.15 -16.41
N ARG A 162 -6.88 5.81 -15.14
CA ARG A 162 -5.57 5.31 -14.71
C ARG A 162 -5.21 3.96 -15.37
N ILE A 163 -6.17 3.05 -15.50
CA ILE A 163 -5.96 1.75 -16.15
C ILE A 163 -5.64 1.93 -17.64
N ILE A 164 -6.32 2.87 -18.31
CA ILE A 164 -6.11 3.16 -19.72
C ILE A 164 -4.74 3.81 -19.95
N ALA A 165 -4.38 4.80 -19.14
CA ALA A 165 -3.12 5.54 -19.27
C ALA A 165 -1.88 4.69 -18.95
N ASN A 166 -2.03 3.56 -18.25
CA ASN A 166 -0.91 2.71 -17.91
C ASN A 166 -0.51 1.79 -19.09
N THR A 167 0.28 2.32 -20.01
CA THR A 167 0.79 1.63 -21.21
C THR A 167 1.84 0.57 -20.92
N SER A 168 2.42 0.54 -19.71
CA SER A 168 3.39 -0.49 -19.30
C SER A 168 2.75 -1.87 -19.06
N MET A 169 1.43 -1.93 -18.91
CA MET A 169 0.68 -3.16 -18.64
C MET A 169 0.52 -4.01 -19.91
N SER A 170 0.67 -5.34 -19.77
CA SER A 170 0.33 -6.24 -20.87
C SER A 170 -1.16 -6.13 -21.24
N LYS A 171 -1.48 -6.27 -22.54
CA LYS A 171 -2.87 -6.20 -23.04
C LYS A 171 -3.80 -7.16 -22.28
N ALA A 172 -3.33 -8.38 -22.01
CA ALA A 172 -4.09 -9.39 -21.26
C ALA A 172 -4.42 -8.91 -19.85
N TYR A 173 -3.43 -8.41 -19.11
CA TYR A 173 -3.60 -7.92 -17.75
C TYR A 173 -4.54 -6.70 -17.70
N ARG A 174 -4.38 -5.75 -18.63
CA ARG A 174 -5.27 -4.58 -18.74
C ARG A 174 -6.72 -4.99 -19.00
N ASN A 175 -6.97 -5.95 -19.89
CA ASN A 175 -8.32 -6.44 -20.16
C ASN A 175 -8.96 -7.10 -18.94
N VAL A 176 -8.18 -7.84 -18.14
CA VAL A 176 -8.66 -8.37 -16.84
C VAL A 176 -9.06 -7.20 -15.93
N ARG A 177 -8.22 -6.16 -15.80
CA ARG A 177 -8.53 -4.99 -14.96
C ARG A 177 -9.79 -4.25 -15.40
N LEU A 178 -9.97 -4.00 -16.70
CA LEU A 178 -11.18 -3.37 -17.23
C LEU A 178 -12.43 -4.21 -16.92
N LYS A 179 -12.34 -5.53 -17.06
CA LYS A 179 -13.44 -6.45 -16.75
C LYS A 179 -13.79 -6.39 -15.27
N SER A 180 -12.77 -6.43 -14.41
CA SER A 180 -12.93 -6.33 -12.96
C SER A 180 -13.57 -5.00 -12.55
N LEU A 181 -13.14 -3.88 -13.13
CA LEU A 181 -13.70 -2.57 -12.81
C LEU A 181 -15.15 -2.46 -13.27
N LYS A 182 -15.51 -3.08 -14.40
CA LYS A 182 -16.89 -3.10 -14.88
C LYS A 182 -17.79 -3.93 -13.96
N LEU A 183 -17.33 -5.11 -13.54
CA LEU A 183 -18.02 -5.93 -12.54
C LEU A 183 -18.21 -5.17 -11.21
N LEU A 184 -17.21 -4.40 -10.78
CA LEU A 184 -17.31 -3.54 -9.60
C LEU A 184 -18.40 -2.49 -9.79
N TYR A 185 -18.38 -1.78 -10.92
CA TYR A 185 -19.36 -0.74 -11.21
C TYR A 185 -20.78 -1.30 -11.25
N ASP A 186 -21.02 -2.39 -11.99
CA ASP A 186 -22.32 -3.04 -12.09
C ASP A 186 -22.82 -3.50 -10.70
N SER A 187 -21.94 -4.09 -9.87
CA SER A 187 -22.28 -4.51 -8.51
C SER A 187 -22.62 -3.32 -7.60
N CYS A 188 -21.87 -2.21 -7.72
CA CYS A 188 -22.14 -0.99 -6.95
C CYS A 188 -23.49 -0.37 -7.34
N VAL A 189 -23.84 -0.35 -8.63
CA VAL A 189 -25.15 0.12 -9.11
C VAL A 189 -26.27 -0.74 -8.55
N GLN A 190 -26.13 -2.07 -8.62
CA GLN A 190 -27.14 -3.01 -8.09
C GLN A 190 -27.38 -2.84 -6.58
N LEU A 191 -26.32 -2.55 -5.82
CA LEU A 191 -26.39 -2.37 -4.37
C LEU A 191 -26.68 -0.91 -3.95
N ASN A 192 -26.95 -0.01 -4.90
CA ASN A 192 -27.14 1.43 -4.66
C ASN A 192 -25.99 2.08 -3.86
N ILE A 193 -24.75 1.65 -4.11
CA ILE A 193 -23.57 2.24 -3.47
C ILE A 193 -23.36 3.66 -3.99
N THR A 194 -23.23 4.61 -3.08
CA THR A 194 -23.05 6.02 -3.42
C THR A 194 -21.58 6.44 -3.53
N ASP A 195 -20.72 5.82 -2.72
CA ASP A 195 -19.30 6.13 -2.58
C ASP A 195 -18.50 4.85 -2.21
N ILE A 196 -17.48 4.51 -2.99
CA ILE A 196 -16.62 3.32 -2.79
C ILE A 196 -15.74 3.45 -1.53
N GLY A 197 -15.43 4.67 -1.11
CA GLY A 197 -14.70 4.99 0.11
C GLY A 197 -15.49 4.72 1.39
N LEU A 198 -16.83 4.72 1.30
CA LEU A 198 -17.75 4.49 2.42
C LEU A 198 -18.30 3.04 2.48
N LEU A 199 -17.81 2.16 1.60
CA LEU A 199 -18.21 0.76 1.59
C LEU A 199 -17.98 0.08 2.94
N GLU A 200 -18.99 -0.62 3.42
CA GLU A 200 -18.95 -1.43 4.63
C GLU A 200 -18.53 -2.88 4.34
N MET A 201 -18.10 -3.62 5.37
CA MET A 201 -17.63 -5.00 5.22
C MET A 201 -18.64 -5.90 4.50
N GLU A 202 -19.92 -5.84 4.87
CA GLU A 202 -20.97 -6.69 4.32
C GLU A 202 -21.26 -6.37 2.84
N GLN A 203 -21.16 -5.09 2.46
CA GLN A 203 -21.26 -4.65 1.08
C GLN A 203 -20.04 -5.12 0.28
N VAL A 204 -18.82 -4.99 0.84
CA VAL A 204 -17.58 -5.50 0.21
C VAL A 204 -17.68 -6.99 -0.03
N GLU A 205 -18.09 -7.78 0.97
CA GLU A 205 -18.24 -9.23 0.83
C GLU A 205 -19.26 -9.58 -0.26
N THR A 206 -20.39 -8.88 -0.31
CA THR A 206 -21.43 -9.09 -1.32
C THR A 206 -20.91 -8.76 -2.73
N ILE A 207 -20.21 -7.64 -2.90
CA ILE A 207 -19.57 -7.26 -4.16
C ILE A 207 -18.56 -8.32 -4.58
N LEU A 208 -17.68 -8.76 -3.66
CA LEU A 208 -16.61 -9.71 -3.97
C LEU A 208 -17.11 -11.12 -4.32
N LYS A 209 -18.33 -11.51 -3.90
CA LYS A 209 -18.99 -12.76 -4.34
C LYS A 209 -19.30 -12.77 -5.83
N ASN A 210 -19.51 -11.61 -6.45
CA ASN A 210 -19.77 -11.48 -7.89
C ASN A 210 -18.50 -11.64 -8.74
N PHE A 211 -17.31 -11.71 -8.13
CA PHE A 211 -16.05 -11.85 -8.84
C PHE A 211 -15.70 -13.33 -9.06
N PRO A 212 -15.57 -13.78 -10.33
CA PRO A 212 -15.29 -15.18 -10.64
C PRO A 212 -13.87 -15.62 -10.23
N GLU A 213 -12.91 -14.69 -10.18
CA GLU A 213 -11.51 -14.98 -9.86
C GLU A 213 -11.00 -14.07 -8.75
N THR A 214 -10.15 -14.60 -7.88
CA THR A 214 -9.52 -13.86 -6.78
C THR A 214 -8.59 -12.75 -7.28
N SER A 215 -7.93 -12.95 -8.43
CA SER A 215 -7.07 -11.97 -9.10
C SER A 215 -7.79 -10.65 -9.37
N GLN A 216 -9.08 -10.73 -9.71
CA GLN A 216 -9.92 -9.60 -10.09
C GLN A 216 -10.36 -8.77 -8.88
N ARG A 217 -10.45 -9.38 -7.68
CA ARG A 217 -10.93 -8.74 -6.45
C ARG A 217 -10.08 -7.55 -6.01
N SER A 218 -8.81 -7.53 -6.38
CA SER A 218 -7.89 -6.43 -6.05
C SER A 218 -8.31 -5.08 -6.65
N ILE A 219 -9.17 -5.08 -7.69
CA ILE A 219 -9.68 -3.84 -8.30
C ILE A 219 -10.45 -2.95 -7.34
N LEU A 220 -11.14 -3.55 -6.36
CA LEU A 220 -11.93 -2.80 -5.38
C LEU A 220 -11.00 -1.94 -4.51
N GLY A 221 -9.91 -2.54 -4.03
CA GLY A 221 -8.89 -1.82 -3.24
C GLY A 221 -8.16 -0.75 -4.05
N GLU A 222 -7.94 -0.99 -5.35
CA GLU A 222 -7.37 0.00 -6.27
C GLU A 222 -8.32 1.17 -6.51
N CYS A 223 -9.58 0.89 -6.84
CA CYS A 223 -10.60 1.90 -7.08
C CYS A 223 -10.86 2.75 -5.83
N ARG A 224 -10.87 2.12 -4.64
CA ARG A 224 -10.98 2.82 -3.36
C ARG A 224 -9.77 3.72 -3.10
N ARG A 225 -8.55 3.23 -3.40
CA ARG A 225 -7.33 4.06 -3.30
C ARG A 225 -7.42 5.25 -4.25
N ASP A 226 -7.76 5.02 -5.50
CA ASP A 226 -7.87 6.08 -6.51
C ASP A 226 -8.92 7.11 -6.08
N ALA A 227 -10.09 6.67 -5.62
CA ALA A 227 -11.12 7.53 -5.06
C ALA A 227 -10.59 8.42 -3.92
N PHE A 228 -9.86 7.86 -2.96
CA PHE A 228 -9.29 8.60 -1.84
C PHE A 228 -8.20 9.59 -2.26
N MET A 229 -7.37 9.23 -3.25
CA MET A 229 -6.22 10.05 -3.69
C MET A 229 -6.64 11.25 -4.56
N GLN A 230 -7.77 11.15 -5.27
CA GLN A 230 -8.25 12.18 -6.19
C GLN A 230 -9.06 13.30 -5.52
N GLN A 231 -9.47 13.15 -4.27
CA GLN A 231 -10.22 14.18 -3.56
C GLN A 231 -9.35 15.42 -3.29
N GLU A 232 -9.93 16.61 -3.46
CA GLU A 232 -9.27 17.89 -3.17
C GLU A 232 -8.86 17.97 -1.70
N GLN A 233 -9.76 17.56 -0.81
CA GLN A 233 -9.54 17.47 0.63
C GLN A 233 -9.49 16.00 1.08
N ILE A 234 -8.78 15.72 2.18
CA ILE A 234 -8.75 14.37 2.75
C ILE A 234 -10.14 14.02 3.27
N GLN A 235 -10.72 12.95 2.72
CA GLN A 235 -12.01 12.39 3.12
C GLN A 235 -11.85 11.57 4.42
N TRP A 236 -11.86 12.24 5.56
CA TRP A 236 -11.61 11.61 6.87
C TRP A 236 -12.73 10.65 7.30
N GLU A 237 -13.93 10.80 6.77
CA GLU A 237 -15.07 9.91 6.96
C GLU A 237 -14.92 8.58 6.21
N ALA A 238 -13.98 8.46 5.27
CA ALA A 238 -13.75 7.22 4.52
C ALA A 238 -13.39 6.05 5.46
N ASN A 239 -13.91 4.85 5.16
CA ASN A 239 -13.67 3.67 5.98
C ASN A 239 -12.25 3.10 5.83
N VAL A 240 -11.49 3.57 4.83
CA VAL A 240 -10.07 3.22 4.66
C VAL A 240 -9.27 4.46 4.29
N TRP A 241 -8.23 4.74 5.07
CA TRP A 241 -7.30 5.85 4.80
C TRP A 241 -5.99 5.33 4.23
N TYR A 242 -5.48 6.02 3.20
CA TYR A 242 -4.21 5.68 2.57
C TYR A 242 -3.13 6.67 3.01
N LEU A 243 -2.07 6.14 3.64
CA LEU A 243 -1.05 6.97 4.30
C LEU A 243 -0.27 7.88 3.35
N GLU A 244 -0.15 7.47 2.09
CA GLU A 244 0.50 8.24 1.02
C GLU A 244 -0.09 9.64 0.85
N ARG A 245 -1.41 9.79 1.04
CA ARG A 245 -2.10 11.09 0.93
C ARG A 245 -1.91 12.00 2.14
N LEU A 246 -1.49 11.44 3.28
CA LEU A 246 -1.42 12.18 4.54
C LEU A 246 -0.13 13.00 4.68
N HIS A 247 0.82 12.84 3.74
CA HIS A 247 2.09 13.59 3.68
C HIS A 247 2.83 13.65 5.03
N LEU A 248 2.80 12.55 5.79
CA LEU A 248 3.43 12.47 7.11
C LEU A 248 4.94 12.61 6.97
N GLY A 249 5.58 13.29 7.93
CA GLY A 249 7.03 13.49 7.91
C GLY A 249 7.79 12.16 7.79
N LYS A 250 8.76 12.08 6.87
CA LYS A 250 9.52 10.84 6.56
C LYS A 250 10.10 10.16 7.80
N HIS A 251 10.52 10.95 8.79
CA HIS A 251 11.06 10.46 10.07
C HIS A 251 10.04 9.71 10.96
N ARG A 252 8.74 9.74 10.62
CA ARG A 252 7.66 9.01 11.31
C ARG A 252 7.32 7.68 10.63
N ILE A 253 7.79 7.47 9.41
CA ILE A 253 7.48 6.30 8.57
C ILE A 253 8.69 5.39 8.54
N ASP A 254 8.47 4.10 8.78
CA ASP A 254 9.47 3.05 8.55
C ASP A 254 9.20 2.43 7.18
N GLU A 255 10.03 2.79 6.18
CA GLU A 255 9.88 2.33 4.80
C GLU A 255 10.11 0.82 4.63
N SER A 256 10.67 0.15 5.65
CA SER A 256 10.76 -1.32 5.67
C SER A 256 9.44 -2.01 6.07
N LYS A 257 8.40 -1.25 6.42
CA LYS A 257 7.08 -1.78 6.81
C LYS A 257 6.09 -1.67 5.67
N SER A 258 5.23 -2.68 5.54
CA SER A 258 4.17 -2.74 4.52
C SER A 258 2.91 -1.92 4.88
N LEU A 259 3.04 -0.92 5.75
CA LEU A 259 1.88 -0.18 6.22
C LEU A 259 1.49 0.88 5.18
N ILE A 260 0.47 0.57 4.38
CA ILE A 260 0.00 1.42 3.27
C ILE A 260 -1.31 2.12 3.62
N SER A 261 -2.17 1.47 4.40
CA SER A 261 -3.50 1.98 4.75
C SER A 261 -3.91 1.61 6.17
N ILE A 262 -4.95 2.30 6.66
CA ILE A 262 -5.63 2.03 7.93
C ILE A 262 -7.10 1.78 7.60
N SER A 263 -7.62 0.61 7.98
CA SER A 263 -9.01 0.22 7.79
C SER A 263 -9.79 0.40 9.09
N PHE A 264 -10.95 1.04 9.00
CA PHE A 264 -11.94 1.22 10.06
C PHE A 264 -13.19 0.36 9.83
N MET A 265 -13.26 -0.38 8.72
CA MET A 265 -14.43 -1.17 8.33
C MET A 265 -14.80 -2.26 9.37
N GLU A 266 -13.83 -2.69 10.18
CA GLU A 266 -14.05 -3.68 11.23
C GLU A 266 -14.87 -3.15 12.42
N VAL A 267 -15.00 -1.83 12.56
CA VAL A 267 -15.88 -1.19 13.55
C VAL A 267 -17.23 -0.93 12.91
N LYS A 268 -18.25 -1.74 13.25
CA LYS A 268 -19.54 -1.70 12.57
C LYS A 268 -20.42 -0.55 13.06
N GLU A 269 -20.34 -0.23 14.35
CA GLU A 269 -21.13 0.84 14.94
C GLU A 269 -20.59 2.20 14.45
N ILE A 270 -21.46 2.98 13.81
CA ILE A 270 -21.10 4.23 13.14
C ILE A 270 -20.52 5.22 14.15
N GLN A 271 -21.15 5.38 15.32
CA GLN A 271 -20.67 6.30 16.34
C GLN A 271 -19.28 5.91 16.85
N ASN A 272 -19.03 4.62 17.08
CA ASN A 272 -17.71 4.13 17.51
C ASN A 272 -16.66 4.38 16.43
N ARG A 273 -17.02 4.15 15.16
CA ARG A 273 -16.15 4.35 14.00
C ARG A 273 -15.75 5.82 13.86
N GLU A 274 -16.70 6.74 13.96
CA GLU A 274 -16.47 8.18 13.86
C GLU A 274 -15.53 8.68 14.98
N ILE A 275 -15.74 8.23 16.22
CA ILE A 275 -14.88 8.60 17.35
C ILE A 275 -13.47 8.02 17.15
N LEU A 276 -13.35 6.78 16.67
CA LEU A 276 -12.06 6.16 16.39
C LEU A 276 -11.33 6.86 15.23
N GLN A 277 -12.03 7.24 14.17
CA GLN A 277 -11.51 8.09 13.10
C GLN A 277 -11.03 9.43 13.66
N ALA A 278 -11.83 10.13 14.48
CA ALA A 278 -11.41 11.39 15.11
C ALA A 278 -10.14 11.23 15.96
N TYR A 279 -10.04 10.14 16.73
CA TYR A 279 -8.84 9.81 17.51
C TYR A 279 -7.62 9.58 16.61
N MET A 280 -7.78 8.81 15.54
CA MET A 280 -6.69 8.53 14.60
C MET A 280 -6.24 9.76 13.83
N LYS A 281 -7.16 10.64 13.46
CA LYS A 281 -6.85 11.95 12.87
C LYS A 281 -6.01 12.80 13.83
N TYR A 282 -6.36 12.82 15.12
CA TYR A 282 -5.58 13.49 16.15
C TYR A 282 -4.17 12.89 16.30
N GLU A 283 -4.05 11.56 16.42
CA GLU A 283 -2.76 10.88 16.58
C GLU A 283 -1.85 11.11 15.37
N LEU A 284 -2.39 11.01 14.15
CA LEU A 284 -1.63 11.21 12.92
C LEU A 284 -1.29 12.68 12.68
N GLY A 285 -2.21 13.61 12.94
CA GLY A 285 -2.04 15.03 12.63
C GLY A 285 -1.25 15.83 13.67
N ILE A 286 -1.44 15.55 14.96
CA ILE A 286 -0.92 16.39 16.05
C ILE A 286 0.30 15.76 16.74
N THR A 287 0.35 14.44 16.87
CA THR A 287 1.45 13.81 17.60
C THR A 287 2.70 13.66 16.73
N GLY A 288 3.88 13.66 17.36
CA GLY A 288 5.16 13.34 16.69
C GLY A 288 5.52 11.84 16.67
N GLN A 289 4.58 10.96 17.04
CA GLN A 289 4.85 9.53 17.21
C GLN A 289 5.05 8.83 15.86
N ALA A 290 5.84 7.74 15.87
CA ALA A 290 5.99 6.89 14.69
C ALA A 290 4.63 6.28 14.31
N VAL A 291 4.35 6.22 13.00
CA VAL A 291 3.06 5.73 12.48
C VAL A 291 2.82 4.28 12.89
N SER A 292 3.87 3.47 12.95
CA SER A 292 3.80 2.08 13.42
C SER A 292 3.32 1.96 14.87
N THR A 293 3.72 2.90 15.74
CA THR A 293 3.24 2.95 17.14
C THR A 293 1.76 3.32 17.19
N ILE A 294 1.34 4.30 16.40
CA ILE A 294 -0.05 4.74 16.31
C ILE A 294 -0.93 3.57 15.82
N VAL A 295 -0.53 2.89 14.76
CA VAL A 295 -1.29 1.76 14.21
C VAL A 295 -1.33 0.56 15.17
N ARG A 296 -0.26 0.30 15.92
CA ARG A 296 -0.30 -0.74 16.96
C ARG A 296 -1.36 -0.41 18.01
N ARG A 297 -1.42 0.85 18.46
CA ARG A 297 -2.44 1.31 19.43
C ARG A 297 -3.84 1.24 18.83
N PHE A 298 -4.01 1.69 17.60
CA PHE A 298 -5.26 1.59 16.83
C PHE A 298 -5.83 0.17 16.84
N VAL A 299 -5.01 -0.82 16.49
CA VAL A 299 -5.45 -2.24 16.49
C VAL A 299 -5.89 -2.68 17.88
N CYS A 300 -5.21 -2.23 18.95
CA CYS A 300 -5.61 -2.57 20.32
C CYS A 300 -6.98 -1.98 20.68
N ILE A 301 -7.20 -0.70 20.35
CA ILE A 301 -8.47 0.00 20.59
C ILE A 301 -9.60 -0.62 19.76
N ARG A 302 -9.33 -0.89 18.47
CA ARG A 302 -10.28 -1.53 17.57
C ARG A 302 -10.75 -2.89 18.10
N ASN A 303 -9.82 -3.74 18.53
CA ASN A 303 -10.16 -5.04 19.10
C ASN A 303 -10.99 -4.92 20.40
N PHE A 304 -10.82 -3.84 21.17
CA PHE A 304 -11.67 -3.57 22.34
C PHE A 304 -13.07 -3.11 21.92
N ILE A 305 -13.17 -2.21 20.94
CA ILE A 305 -14.46 -1.78 20.37
C ILE A 305 -15.22 -2.97 19.76
N GLU A 306 -14.54 -3.87 19.05
CA GLU A 306 -15.13 -5.10 18.52
C GLU A 306 -15.75 -5.97 19.63
N LEU A 307 -15.13 -6.04 20.81
CA LEU A 307 -15.70 -6.72 21.97
C LEU A 307 -16.97 -6.00 22.48
N LEU A 308 -16.94 -4.67 22.56
CA LEU A 308 -18.11 -3.89 22.98
C LEU A 308 -19.29 -4.06 22.01
N GLU A 309 -19.03 -4.08 20.70
CA GLU A 309 -20.07 -4.26 19.67
C GLU A 309 -20.71 -5.65 19.74
N GLN A 310 -19.95 -6.70 20.07
CA GLN A 310 -20.50 -8.04 20.33
C GLN A 310 -21.51 -8.04 21.50
N GLU A 311 -21.31 -7.14 22.46
CA GLU A 311 -22.19 -6.94 23.62
C GLU A 311 -23.24 -5.85 23.38
N LYS A 312 -23.27 -5.25 22.19
CA LYS A 312 -24.15 -4.13 21.82
C LYS A 312 -23.96 -2.91 22.72
N ILE A 313 -22.73 -2.66 23.15
CA ILE A 313 -22.33 -1.53 23.99
C ILE A 313 -21.62 -0.48 23.13
N LEU A 314 -22.05 0.78 23.24
CA LEU A 314 -21.34 1.92 22.64
C LEU A 314 -20.09 2.24 23.45
N ALA A 315 -19.00 2.63 22.80
CA ALA A 315 -17.73 2.96 23.47
C ALA A 315 -17.91 4.06 24.54
N ILE A 316 -18.81 5.01 24.29
CA ILE A 316 -19.16 6.09 25.22
C ILE A 316 -19.90 5.61 26.48
N HIS A 317 -20.50 4.42 26.45
CA HIS A 317 -21.25 3.83 27.56
C HIS A 317 -20.47 2.73 28.30
N ALA A 318 -19.30 2.33 27.81
CA ALA A 318 -18.51 1.30 28.46
C ALA A 318 -18.04 1.76 29.85
N THR A 319 -18.06 0.83 30.80
CA THR A 319 -17.68 1.05 32.19
C THR A 319 -16.39 0.29 32.52
N VAL A 320 -16.00 0.31 33.80
CA VAL A 320 -14.90 -0.52 34.29
C VAL A 320 -15.14 -2.02 34.09
N ALA A 321 -16.40 -2.47 34.01
CA ALA A 321 -16.75 -3.88 33.85
C ALA A 321 -16.27 -4.43 32.49
N GLU A 322 -16.51 -3.70 31.40
CA GLU A 322 -16.12 -4.11 30.05
C GLU A 322 -14.60 -4.07 29.88
N VAL A 323 -13.92 -3.08 30.47
CA VAL A 323 -12.45 -3.01 30.48
C VAL A 323 -11.85 -4.18 31.26
N LYS A 324 -12.44 -4.54 32.40
CA LYS A 324 -12.03 -5.72 33.17
C LYS A 324 -12.22 -7.00 32.38
N LYS A 325 -13.36 -7.17 31.71
CA LYS A 325 -13.61 -8.32 30.85
C LYS A 325 -12.58 -8.43 29.72
N TYR A 326 -12.28 -7.33 29.04
CA TYR A 326 -11.22 -7.31 28.03
C TYR A 326 -9.86 -7.67 28.61
N ALA A 327 -9.50 -7.10 29.77
CA ALA A 327 -8.25 -7.41 30.47
C ALA A 327 -8.16 -8.89 30.85
N ASP A 328 -9.22 -9.48 31.39
CA ASP A 328 -9.24 -10.90 31.75
C ASP A 328 -9.08 -11.79 30.50
N GLY A 329 -9.73 -11.44 29.39
CA GLY A 329 -9.51 -12.11 28.11
C GLY A 329 -8.08 -11.97 27.54
N LEU A 330 -7.34 -10.89 27.86
CA LEU A 330 -5.92 -10.78 27.52
C LEU A 330 -5.05 -11.68 28.42
N ARG A 331 -5.42 -11.84 29.70
CA ARG A 331 -4.72 -12.72 30.66
C ARG A 331 -4.88 -14.18 30.28
N GLU A 332 -6.09 -14.59 29.92
CA GLU A 332 -6.39 -15.97 29.47
C GLU A 332 -5.59 -16.36 28.23
N ARG A 333 -5.29 -15.41 27.34
CA ARG A 333 -4.43 -15.62 26.15
C ARG A 333 -2.94 -15.71 26.47
N GLY A 334 -2.53 -15.53 27.72
CA GLY A 334 -1.12 -15.60 28.14
C GLY A 334 -0.25 -14.47 27.57
N ILE A 335 -0.83 -13.28 27.33
CA ILE A 335 -0.07 -12.14 26.80
C ILE A 335 0.94 -11.67 27.87
N GLN A 336 2.21 -11.52 27.48
CA GLN A 336 3.26 -10.98 28.36
C GLN A 336 2.89 -9.61 28.93
N ALA A 337 3.29 -9.35 30.19
CA ALA A 337 2.95 -8.15 30.95
C ALA A 337 3.14 -6.84 30.17
N LYS A 338 4.26 -6.68 29.45
CA LYS A 338 4.52 -5.52 28.59
C LYS A 338 3.46 -5.36 27.50
N GLY A 339 3.16 -6.43 26.78
CA GLY A 339 2.15 -6.43 25.73
C GLY A 339 0.74 -6.20 26.26
N PHE A 340 0.45 -6.71 27.45
CA PHE A 340 -0.79 -6.48 28.18
C PHE A 340 -0.93 -4.99 28.53
N ASN A 341 0.08 -4.42 29.19
CA ASN A 341 0.11 -3.02 29.62
C ASN A 341 -0.04 -2.06 28.43
N GLU A 342 0.70 -2.29 27.34
CA GLU A 342 0.59 -1.48 26.12
C GLU A 342 -0.86 -1.44 25.56
N ARG A 343 -1.61 -2.54 25.65
CA ARG A 343 -3.03 -2.59 25.20
C ARG A 343 -3.93 -1.79 26.12
N ILE A 344 -3.82 -1.98 27.43
CA ILE A 344 -4.64 -1.28 28.43
C ILE A 344 -4.34 0.23 28.40
N PHE A 345 -3.07 0.64 28.33
CA PHE A 345 -2.71 2.05 28.16
C PHE A 345 -3.25 2.62 26.84
N GLY A 346 -3.25 1.84 25.76
CA GLY A 346 -3.85 2.24 24.49
C GLY A 346 -5.34 2.58 24.62
N ILE A 347 -6.11 1.73 25.29
CA ILE A 347 -7.53 1.98 25.60
C ILE A 347 -7.66 3.21 26.51
N GLY A 348 -6.85 3.31 27.55
CA GLY A 348 -6.86 4.46 28.45
C GLY A 348 -6.62 5.80 27.74
N HIS A 349 -5.67 5.85 26.79
CA HIS A 349 -5.40 7.05 25.98
C HIS A 349 -6.59 7.42 25.09
N PHE A 350 -7.29 6.44 24.54
CA PHE A 350 -8.49 6.65 23.74
C PHE A 350 -9.64 7.24 24.58
N TYR A 351 -9.89 6.70 25.78
CA TYR A 351 -10.90 7.26 26.70
C TYR A 351 -10.51 8.65 27.20
N LYS A 352 -9.22 8.91 27.43
CA LYS A 352 -8.76 10.25 27.78
C LYS A 352 -9.00 11.24 26.65
N PHE A 353 -8.77 10.84 25.40
CA PHE A 353 -9.14 11.64 24.24
C PHE A 353 -10.65 11.90 24.20
N MET A 354 -11.48 10.88 24.42
CA MET A 354 -12.94 11.03 24.44
C MET A 354 -13.41 12.02 25.51
N GLU A 355 -12.82 11.98 26.71
CA GLU A 355 -13.09 12.93 27.80
C GLU A 355 -12.71 14.37 27.40
N VAL A 356 -11.50 14.57 26.88
CA VAL A 356 -11.02 15.91 26.45
C VAL A 356 -11.84 16.48 25.29
N LYS A 357 -12.32 15.62 24.39
CA LYS A 357 -13.20 15.99 23.28
C LYS A 357 -14.69 15.99 23.65
N GLN A 358 -15.02 15.77 24.92
CA GLN A 358 -16.38 15.84 25.46
C GLN A 358 -17.36 14.81 24.85
N TYR A 359 -16.86 13.69 24.31
CA TYR A 359 -17.71 12.54 23.95
C TYR A 359 -18.23 11.80 25.18
N ILE A 360 -17.47 11.88 26.29
CA ILE A 360 -17.84 11.38 27.60
C ILE A 360 -17.57 12.46 28.64
N THR A 361 -18.33 12.47 29.73
CA THR A 361 -18.16 13.46 30.81
C THR A 361 -16.87 13.22 31.60
N ARG A 362 -16.53 11.94 31.84
CA ARG A 362 -15.36 11.54 32.64
C ARG A 362 -14.88 10.15 32.25
N MET A 363 -13.58 9.92 32.34
CA MET A 363 -12.98 8.60 32.17
C MET A 363 -13.59 7.56 33.16
N PRO A 364 -14.11 6.40 32.69
CA PRO A 364 -14.90 5.48 33.52
C PRO A 364 -14.08 4.50 34.38
N PHE A 365 -12.74 4.52 34.26
CA PHE A 365 -11.85 3.60 34.98
C PHE A 365 -10.47 4.24 35.22
N ARG A 366 -9.69 3.63 36.12
CA ARG A 366 -8.28 3.97 36.37
C ARG A 366 -7.39 2.91 35.75
N ILE A 367 -6.42 3.32 34.95
CA ILE A 367 -5.58 2.39 34.18
C ILE A 367 -4.66 1.59 35.10
N GLU A 368 -4.22 2.23 36.18
CA GLU A 368 -3.29 1.70 37.18
C GLU A 368 -3.83 0.42 37.85
N TYR A 369 -5.15 0.25 37.93
CA TYR A 369 -5.77 -0.93 38.53
C TYR A 369 -5.64 -2.20 37.68
N PHE A 370 -5.31 -2.06 36.39
CA PHE A 370 -5.14 -3.19 35.49
C PHE A 370 -3.66 -3.54 35.27
N GLN A 371 -2.75 -2.60 35.54
CA GLN A 371 -1.33 -2.72 35.23
C GLN A 371 -0.71 -4.00 35.83
N GLN A 372 0.01 -4.73 34.99
CA GLN A 372 0.81 -5.88 35.40
C GLN A 372 2.25 -5.47 35.68
N LYS A 373 2.85 -6.09 36.70
CA LYS A 373 4.27 -5.93 36.98
C LYS A 373 5.07 -6.56 35.85
N GLU A 374 5.90 -5.76 35.20
CA GLU A 374 6.85 -6.25 34.20
C GLU A 374 8.08 -6.80 34.92
N VAL A 375 8.27 -8.12 34.85
CA VAL A 375 9.51 -8.76 35.29
C VAL A 375 10.45 -8.79 34.10
N ILE A 376 11.60 -8.12 34.22
CA ILE A 376 12.63 -8.16 33.19
C ILE A 376 13.30 -9.53 33.28
N VAL A 377 13.02 -10.40 32.32
CA VAL A 377 13.72 -11.68 32.15
C VAL A 377 14.77 -11.48 31.07
N HIS A 378 16.04 -11.67 31.42
CA HIS A 378 17.13 -11.69 30.45
C HIS A 378 17.19 -13.08 29.81
N HIS A 379 17.05 -13.12 28.49
CA HIS A 379 17.25 -14.34 27.72
C HIS A 379 18.63 -14.23 27.06
N ASP A 380 19.45 -15.28 27.15
CA ASP A 380 20.58 -15.40 26.23
C ASP A 380 20.00 -15.56 24.83
N ARG A 381 20.14 -14.51 24.04
CA ARG A 381 19.59 -14.39 22.69
C ARG A 381 20.71 -14.34 21.65
N SER A 382 21.93 -14.67 22.04
CA SER A 382 23.05 -14.76 21.11
C SER A 382 22.83 -15.96 20.19
N VAL A 383 23.05 -15.77 18.90
CA VAL A 383 23.11 -16.89 17.96
C VAL A 383 24.37 -17.70 18.22
N GLU A 384 24.21 -19.00 18.42
CA GLU A 384 25.30 -19.97 18.57
C GLU A 384 26.31 -19.91 17.43
N GLU A 385 27.60 -20.03 17.76
CA GLU A 385 28.69 -19.95 16.77
C GLU A 385 28.58 -21.00 15.67
N THR A 386 28.26 -22.23 16.06
CA THR A 386 28.08 -23.34 15.12
C THR A 386 27.03 -23.03 14.07
N VAL A 387 25.94 -22.37 14.44
CA VAL A 387 24.82 -22.03 13.56
C VAL A 387 25.22 -20.93 12.57
N TYR A 388 25.75 -19.80 13.03
CA TYR A 388 26.11 -18.73 12.09
C TYR A 388 27.31 -19.11 11.21
N MET A 389 28.24 -19.93 11.71
CA MET A 389 29.35 -20.46 10.90
C MET A 389 28.85 -21.45 9.83
N GLU A 390 27.84 -22.26 10.14
CA GLU A 390 27.18 -23.09 9.13
C GLU A 390 26.52 -22.23 8.03
N ILE A 391 25.81 -21.17 8.43
CA ILE A 391 25.22 -20.22 7.48
C ILE A 391 26.30 -19.60 6.60
N LEU A 392 27.42 -19.15 7.17
CA LEU A 392 28.54 -18.57 6.41
C LEU A 392 29.12 -19.56 5.40
N LYS A 393 29.35 -20.82 5.81
CA LYS A 393 29.84 -21.90 4.92
C LYS A 393 28.90 -22.18 3.76
N LYS A 394 27.58 -22.12 4.00
CA LYS A 394 26.53 -22.35 3.00
C LYS A 394 26.02 -21.06 2.34
N LEU A 395 26.60 -19.90 2.67
CA LEU A 395 26.04 -18.60 2.28
C LEU A 395 25.97 -18.47 0.75
N TYR A 396 26.90 -19.07 0.01
CA TYR A 396 26.90 -19.09 -1.46
C TYR A 396 25.65 -19.71 -2.09
N LEU A 397 24.91 -20.55 -1.36
CA LEU A 397 23.64 -21.15 -1.80
C LEU A 397 22.46 -20.16 -1.67
N PHE A 398 22.64 -19.08 -0.93
CA PHE A 398 21.60 -18.07 -0.73
C PHE A 398 21.60 -17.07 -1.90
N PRO A 399 20.42 -16.52 -2.26
CA PRO A 399 20.34 -15.41 -3.22
C PRO A 399 21.30 -14.26 -2.86
N GLU A 400 21.99 -13.68 -3.84
CA GLU A 400 22.98 -12.60 -3.66
C GLU A 400 22.55 -11.49 -2.72
N ARG A 401 21.31 -11.03 -2.88
CA ARG A 401 20.70 -10.04 -2.01
C ARG A 401 20.70 -10.48 -0.55
N LEU A 402 20.23 -11.69 -0.26
CA LEU A 402 20.16 -12.22 1.11
C LEU A 402 21.54 -12.39 1.71
N ARG A 403 22.53 -12.83 0.91
CA ARG A 403 23.93 -12.89 1.33
C ARG A 403 24.42 -11.54 1.87
N CYS A 404 24.23 -10.49 1.07
CA CYS A 404 24.63 -9.14 1.45
C CYS A 404 23.86 -8.66 2.70
N MET A 405 22.54 -8.84 2.75
CA MET A 405 21.73 -8.43 3.90
C MET A 405 22.12 -9.18 5.18
N PHE A 406 22.39 -10.48 5.11
CA PHE A 406 22.84 -11.29 6.24
C PHE A 406 24.19 -10.81 6.80
N LEU A 407 25.16 -10.51 5.93
CA LEU A 407 26.47 -9.99 6.34
C LEU A 407 26.35 -8.71 7.16
N HIS A 408 25.37 -7.84 6.89
CA HIS A 408 25.14 -6.64 7.71
C HIS A 408 24.61 -6.96 9.12
N LEU A 409 23.81 -8.02 9.25
CA LEU A 409 23.33 -8.45 10.56
C LEU A 409 24.47 -9.09 11.36
N TRP A 410 25.19 -10.02 10.73
CA TRP A 410 26.24 -10.80 11.37
C TRP A 410 27.50 -9.99 11.68
N CYS A 411 28.04 -9.23 10.70
CA CYS A 411 29.26 -8.44 10.92
C CYS A 411 29.03 -7.22 11.82
N LEU A 412 27.87 -6.56 11.70
CA LEU A 412 27.68 -5.20 12.22
C LEU A 412 26.56 -5.08 13.26
N GLY A 413 25.78 -6.14 13.50
CA GLY A 413 24.64 -6.08 14.44
C GLY A 413 23.60 -5.01 14.09
N LEU A 414 23.45 -4.67 12.80
CA LEU A 414 22.43 -3.70 12.37
C LEU A 414 21.03 -4.26 12.60
N ARG A 415 20.06 -3.38 12.87
CA ARG A 415 18.66 -3.82 12.89
C ARG A 415 18.25 -4.18 11.47
N ALA A 416 17.43 -5.20 11.30
CA ALA A 416 16.98 -5.61 9.97
C ALA A 416 16.23 -4.49 9.22
N SER A 417 15.47 -3.63 9.92
CA SER A 417 14.85 -2.46 9.29
C SER A 417 15.91 -1.47 8.78
N GLU A 418 17.00 -1.25 9.52
CA GLU A 418 18.13 -0.41 9.09
C GLU A 418 18.77 -0.98 7.82
N VAL A 419 19.00 -2.30 7.77
CA VAL A 419 19.53 -2.98 6.57
C VAL A 419 18.58 -2.81 5.37
N CYS A 420 17.29 -3.00 5.59
CA CYS A 420 16.27 -2.88 4.54
C CYS A 420 16.17 -1.48 3.91
N THR A 421 16.54 -0.44 4.67
CA THR A 421 16.46 0.97 4.25
C THR A 421 17.81 1.59 3.92
N LEU A 422 18.89 0.79 3.77
CA LEU A 422 20.19 1.32 3.34
C LEU A 422 20.12 1.91 1.93
N LYS A 423 20.86 3.00 1.71
CA LYS A 423 20.96 3.72 0.43
C LYS A 423 22.32 3.55 -0.24
N GLY A 424 22.39 3.77 -1.56
CA GLY A 424 23.61 3.60 -2.35
C GLY A 424 24.81 4.42 -1.86
N ASN A 425 24.58 5.56 -1.23
CA ASN A 425 25.61 6.42 -0.62
C ASN A 425 25.98 6.07 0.83
N ALA A 426 25.53 4.92 1.35
CA ALA A 426 25.78 4.57 2.75
C ALA A 426 27.26 4.28 3.08
N TYR A 427 28.08 3.90 2.10
CA TYR A 427 29.47 3.48 2.34
C TYR A 427 30.48 4.52 1.87
N TYR A 428 31.49 4.77 2.70
CA TYR A 428 32.58 5.68 2.37
C TYR A 428 33.90 5.19 2.97
N GLN A 429 34.99 5.68 2.41
CA GLN A 429 36.35 5.46 2.92
C GLN A 429 36.87 6.77 3.50
N GLN A 430 37.51 6.69 4.66
CA GLN A 430 38.15 7.84 5.30
C GLN A 430 39.55 7.42 5.76
N GLY A 431 40.57 7.87 5.04
CA GLY A 431 41.93 7.37 5.23
C GLY A 431 42.02 5.88 4.86
N GLU A 432 42.57 5.08 5.76
CA GLU A 432 42.68 3.62 5.60
C GLU A 432 41.42 2.87 6.07
N ASP A 433 40.52 3.55 6.78
CA ASP A 433 39.32 2.96 7.36
C ASP A 433 38.10 3.03 6.43
N TYR A 434 37.25 2.01 6.54
CA TYR A 434 36.00 1.91 5.82
C TYR A 434 34.82 2.07 6.76
N TRP A 435 33.81 2.81 6.31
CA TRP A 435 32.69 3.23 7.15
C TRP A 435 31.35 3.00 6.47
N ILE A 436 30.31 2.87 7.30
CA ILE A 436 28.91 2.92 6.88
C ILE A 436 28.16 4.00 7.67
N GLN A 437 27.35 4.80 6.99
CA GLN A 437 26.39 5.72 7.57
C GLN A 437 24.98 5.14 7.45
N VAL A 438 24.29 5.01 8.59
CA VAL A 438 23.00 4.32 8.68
C VAL A 438 21.98 5.24 9.36
N TYR A 439 20.82 5.44 8.73
CA TYR A 439 19.70 6.15 9.35
C TYR A 439 18.92 5.23 10.27
N GLN A 440 18.73 5.64 11.53
CA GLN A 440 17.97 4.89 12.53
C GLN A 440 16.56 5.45 12.65
N VAL A 441 15.58 4.80 12.02
CA VAL A 441 14.18 5.24 12.04
C VAL A 441 13.65 5.42 13.47
N LYS A 442 13.95 4.49 14.37
CA LYS A 442 13.51 4.54 15.78
C LYS A 442 14.11 5.74 16.53
N MET A 443 15.37 6.06 16.27
CA MET A 443 16.11 7.11 16.99
C MET A 443 16.00 8.47 16.28
N LYS A 444 15.51 8.47 15.05
CA LYS A 444 15.43 9.63 14.16
C LYS A 444 16.79 10.33 13.97
N ASN A 445 17.87 9.55 13.91
CA ASN A 445 19.24 10.06 13.77
C ASN A 445 20.10 9.12 12.93
N TYR A 446 21.21 9.63 12.40
CA TYR A 446 22.24 8.83 11.75
C TYR A 446 23.27 8.31 12.76
N LYS A 447 23.75 7.09 12.52
CA LYS A 447 24.98 6.58 13.13
C LYS A 447 26.02 6.29 12.05
N ARG A 448 27.29 6.41 12.43
CA ARG A 448 28.44 6.06 11.61
C ARG A 448 29.26 5.05 12.36
N ILE A 449 29.53 3.90 11.74
CA ILE A 449 30.32 2.84 12.36
C ILE A 449 31.39 2.34 11.38
N PRO A 450 32.56 1.95 11.89
CA PRO A 450 33.58 1.33 11.06
C PRO A 450 33.10 -0.06 10.62
N ILE A 451 33.51 -0.47 9.41
CA ILE A 451 33.17 -1.76 8.82
C ILE A 451 34.40 -2.49 8.30
N PRO A 452 34.38 -3.84 8.23
CA PRO A 452 35.47 -4.59 7.62
C PRO A 452 35.66 -4.24 6.13
N GLN A 453 36.92 -4.15 5.69
CA GLN A 453 37.27 -3.91 4.29
C GLN A 453 36.59 -4.90 3.34
N ALA A 454 36.52 -6.18 3.72
CA ALA A 454 35.86 -7.22 2.93
C ALA A 454 34.38 -6.90 2.66
N LEU A 455 33.64 -6.43 3.69
CA LEU A 455 32.24 -6.04 3.52
C LEU A 455 32.11 -4.82 2.60
N TYR A 456 32.97 -3.82 2.77
CA TYR A 456 33.01 -2.65 1.88
C TYR A 456 33.22 -3.07 0.42
N GLN A 457 34.22 -3.91 0.14
CA GLN A 457 34.52 -4.38 -1.21
C GLN A 457 33.36 -5.17 -1.82
N ILE A 458 32.77 -6.11 -1.07
CA ILE A 458 31.58 -6.86 -1.51
C ILE A 458 30.45 -5.91 -1.89
N MET A 459 30.19 -4.89 -1.07
CA MET A 459 29.12 -3.94 -1.33
C MET A 459 29.43 -3.00 -2.50
N LYS A 460 30.68 -2.57 -2.70
CA LYS A 460 31.05 -1.78 -3.89
C LYS A 460 30.84 -2.57 -5.18
N VAL A 461 31.12 -3.87 -5.20
CA VAL A 461 30.81 -4.76 -6.33
C VAL A 461 29.29 -4.89 -6.52
N TYR A 462 28.54 -5.13 -5.44
CA TYR A 462 27.08 -5.24 -5.49
C TYR A 462 26.42 -3.97 -6.06
N LEU A 463 26.79 -2.79 -5.54
CA LEU A 463 26.24 -1.50 -5.96
C LEU A 463 26.52 -1.22 -7.44
N LYS A 464 27.74 -1.52 -7.91
CA LYS A 464 28.13 -1.37 -9.33
C LYS A 464 27.35 -2.34 -10.23
N LYS A 465 27.25 -3.61 -9.83
CA LYS A 465 26.57 -4.66 -10.60
C LYS A 465 25.08 -4.37 -10.80
N HIS A 466 24.43 -3.77 -9.80
CA HIS A 466 23.00 -3.45 -9.82
C HIS A 466 22.70 -1.98 -10.13
N GLU A 467 23.71 -1.22 -10.57
CA GLU A 467 23.61 0.20 -11.00
C GLU A 467 22.88 1.11 -9.99
N ILE A 468 23.08 0.84 -8.69
CA ILE A 468 22.37 1.53 -7.60
C ILE A 468 22.83 2.98 -7.50
N GLN A 469 21.90 3.92 -7.61
CA GLN A 469 22.19 5.35 -7.49
C GLN A 469 22.34 5.77 -6.01
N PRO A 470 23.04 6.90 -5.73
CA PRO A 470 23.33 7.35 -4.36
C PRO A 470 22.12 7.40 -3.42
N GLU A 471 20.99 7.93 -3.89
CA GLU A 471 19.79 8.12 -3.08
C GLU A 471 18.80 6.95 -3.13
N GLU A 472 19.07 5.94 -3.96
CA GLU A 472 18.23 4.76 -4.10
C GLU A 472 18.48 3.76 -2.97
N PHE A 473 17.44 3.01 -2.62
CA PHE A 473 17.59 1.85 -1.75
C PHE A 473 18.47 0.79 -2.41
N ILE A 474 19.42 0.26 -1.64
CA ILE A 474 20.29 -0.84 -2.08
C ILE A 474 19.45 -2.08 -2.35
N PHE A 475 18.56 -2.42 -1.40
CA PHE A 475 17.75 -3.63 -1.46
C PHE A 475 16.31 -3.29 -1.83
N LYS A 476 16.02 -3.21 -3.14
CA LYS A 476 14.71 -2.79 -3.64
C LYS A 476 13.63 -3.87 -3.48
N ASN A 477 12.39 -3.47 -3.25
CA ASN A 477 11.21 -4.31 -3.44
C ASN A 477 10.77 -4.30 -4.91
N SER A 478 9.74 -5.07 -5.27
CA SER A 478 9.24 -5.16 -6.65
C SER A 478 8.69 -3.85 -7.22
N ARG A 479 8.43 -2.85 -6.38
CA ARG A 479 7.96 -1.51 -6.76
C ARG A 479 9.06 -0.45 -6.71
N GLY A 480 10.33 -0.85 -6.52
CA GLY A 480 11.47 0.06 -6.44
C GLY A 480 11.69 0.72 -5.07
N GLY A 481 10.80 0.53 -4.10
CA GLY A 481 10.96 1.03 -2.72
C GLY A 481 11.87 0.15 -1.86
N ALA A 482 12.04 0.49 -0.59
CA ALA A 482 12.84 -0.29 0.37
C ALA A 482 12.38 -1.74 0.49
N CYS A 483 13.31 -2.63 0.83
CA CYS A 483 12.98 -4.02 1.18
C CYS A 483 12.00 -4.04 2.33
N LEU A 484 10.95 -4.87 2.25
CA LEU A 484 10.09 -5.06 3.39
C LEU A 484 10.75 -6.03 4.38
N TYR A 485 10.82 -5.64 5.65
CA TYR A 485 11.39 -6.48 6.71
C TYR A 485 10.73 -7.87 6.77
N GLY A 486 9.41 -7.92 6.63
CA GLY A 486 8.67 -9.18 6.61
C GLY A 486 9.11 -10.10 5.47
N THR A 487 9.28 -9.55 4.27
CA THR A 487 9.79 -10.29 3.11
C THR A 487 11.20 -10.80 3.34
N PHE A 488 12.10 -9.93 3.83
CA PHE A 488 13.47 -10.33 4.15
C PHE A 488 13.52 -11.46 5.18
N ARG A 489 12.76 -11.35 6.28
CA ARG A 489 12.69 -12.37 7.33
C ARG A 489 12.19 -13.71 6.77
N THR A 490 11.09 -13.70 6.02
CA THR A 490 10.53 -14.93 5.42
C THR A 490 11.51 -15.57 4.45
N GLN A 491 12.17 -14.78 3.61
CA GLN A 491 13.18 -15.28 2.67
C GLN A 491 14.39 -15.89 3.36
N MET A 492 14.84 -15.31 4.48
CA MET A 492 15.94 -15.88 5.28
C MET A 492 15.53 -17.19 5.95
N ILE A 493 14.32 -17.26 6.53
CA ILE A 493 13.81 -18.51 7.14
C ILE A 493 13.74 -19.62 6.10
N GLU A 494 13.19 -19.33 4.93
CA GLU A 494 13.08 -20.30 3.84
C GLU A 494 14.46 -20.76 3.37
N ALA A 495 15.39 -19.82 3.13
CA ALA A 495 16.74 -20.16 2.73
C ALA A 495 17.48 -20.98 3.79
N CYS A 496 17.31 -20.69 5.09
CA CYS A 496 17.87 -21.53 6.16
C CYS A 496 17.28 -22.94 6.17
N ARG A 497 15.97 -23.07 5.95
CA ARG A 497 15.27 -24.36 5.88
C ARG A 497 15.73 -25.19 4.68
N GLU A 498 15.72 -24.61 3.48
CA GLU A 498 16.14 -25.28 2.23
C GLU A 498 17.58 -25.79 2.31
N ASN A 499 18.46 -25.02 2.97
CA ASN A 499 19.88 -25.35 3.11
C ASN A 499 20.19 -26.17 4.38
N LYS A 500 19.16 -26.65 5.10
CA LYS A 500 19.25 -27.51 6.29
C LYS A 500 20.15 -26.94 7.39
N ILE A 501 20.08 -25.63 7.63
CA ILE A 501 20.81 -24.99 8.73
C ILE A 501 20.30 -25.53 10.06
N ALA A 502 21.20 -26.00 10.93
CA ALA A 502 20.89 -26.75 12.15
C ALA A 502 19.84 -27.85 11.88
N ASN A 503 20.14 -28.73 10.91
CA ASN A 503 19.26 -29.81 10.47
C ASN A 503 17.90 -29.35 9.91
N GLY A 504 17.74 -28.07 9.58
CA GLY A 504 16.49 -27.49 9.09
C GLY A 504 15.56 -26.98 10.18
N GLU A 505 15.96 -27.05 11.45
CA GLU A 505 15.17 -26.59 12.60
C GLU A 505 15.46 -25.13 12.98
N TYR A 506 16.50 -24.53 12.40
CA TYR A 506 16.88 -23.16 12.74
C TYR A 506 15.81 -22.14 12.34
N LEU A 507 15.28 -21.43 13.34
CA LEU A 507 14.36 -20.32 13.14
C LEU A 507 15.12 -18.99 13.15
N PHE A 508 15.40 -18.47 11.96
CA PHE A 508 16.12 -17.21 11.81
C PHE A 508 15.41 -16.04 12.53
N GLN A 509 16.16 -15.38 13.42
CA GLN A 509 15.75 -14.16 14.12
C GLN A 509 16.80 -13.07 13.93
N SER A 510 16.48 -12.06 13.12
CA SER A 510 17.44 -11.02 12.77
C SER A 510 17.99 -10.22 13.95
N HIS A 511 17.20 -10.10 15.03
CA HIS A 511 17.65 -9.33 16.20
C HIS A 511 18.69 -10.08 17.02
N ASP A 512 18.72 -11.41 16.96
CA ASP A 512 19.63 -12.25 17.75
C ASP A 512 21.09 -12.03 17.32
N TYR A 513 21.35 -11.80 16.04
CA TYR A 513 22.69 -11.41 15.56
C TYR A 513 23.20 -10.10 16.16
N ARG A 514 22.31 -9.16 16.47
CA ARG A 514 22.68 -7.93 17.19
C ARG A 514 23.00 -8.21 18.65
N HIS A 515 22.33 -9.19 19.28
CA HIS A 515 22.73 -9.68 20.60
C HIS A 515 24.13 -10.29 20.52
N THR A 516 24.38 -11.19 19.55
CA THR A 516 25.70 -11.79 19.32
C THR A 516 26.80 -10.74 19.21
N VAL A 517 26.64 -9.70 18.37
CA VAL A 517 27.67 -8.65 18.22
C VAL A 517 27.89 -7.85 19.50
N ALA A 518 26.82 -7.52 20.24
CA ALA A 518 26.92 -6.80 21.51
C ALA A 518 27.69 -7.62 22.56
N THR A 519 27.33 -8.90 22.69
CA THR A 519 27.99 -9.91 23.53
C THR A 519 29.47 -10.03 23.17
N MET A 520 29.81 -10.24 21.88
CA MET A 520 31.19 -10.37 21.42
C MET A 520 32.06 -9.15 21.72
N PHE A 521 31.54 -7.94 21.51
CA PHE A 521 32.29 -6.72 21.86
C PHE A 521 32.56 -6.62 23.35
N TYR A 522 31.56 -6.94 24.17
CA TYR A 522 31.71 -6.88 25.61
C TYR A 522 32.71 -7.91 26.13
N ASP A 523 32.67 -9.15 25.62
CA ASP A 523 33.64 -10.21 25.93
C ASP A 523 35.05 -9.86 25.46
N SER A 524 35.15 -9.09 24.37
CA SER A 524 36.40 -8.53 23.84
C SER A 524 36.86 -7.26 24.57
N HIS A 525 36.30 -6.96 25.75
CA HIS A 525 36.69 -5.84 26.62
C HIS A 525 36.44 -4.44 26.02
N VAL A 526 35.53 -4.33 25.04
CA VAL A 526 35.08 -3.03 24.53
C VAL A 526 34.21 -2.34 25.57
N SER A 527 34.43 -1.04 25.79
CA SER A 527 33.65 -0.28 26.77
C SER A 527 32.16 -0.24 26.45
N LEU A 528 31.30 -0.21 27.48
CA LEU A 528 29.85 -0.14 27.32
C LEU A 528 29.42 1.10 26.52
N GLN A 529 30.12 2.23 26.70
CA GLN A 529 29.88 3.47 25.95
C GLN A 529 30.15 3.28 24.46
N SER A 530 31.27 2.64 24.11
CA SER A 530 31.60 2.34 22.71
C SER A 530 30.57 1.39 22.09
N ILE A 531 30.12 0.37 22.81
CA ILE A 531 29.06 -0.55 22.33
C ILE A 531 27.74 0.22 22.14
N ARG A 532 27.37 1.09 23.09
CA ARG A 532 26.18 1.95 23.00
C ARG A 532 26.20 2.80 21.73
N ASP A 533 27.32 3.45 21.46
CA ASP A 533 27.49 4.35 20.31
C ASP A 533 27.47 3.56 18.99
N TYR A 534 28.18 2.42 18.94
CA TYR A 534 28.20 1.52 17.79
C TYR A 534 26.80 0.96 17.45
N LEU A 535 26.08 0.52 18.47
CA LEU A 535 24.73 0.01 18.33
C LEU A 535 23.74 1.16 18.02
N GLY A 536 24.05 2.40 18.39
CA GLY A 536 23.18 3.57 18.26
C GLY A 536 22.03 3.50 19.26
N HIS A 537 22.36 3.34 20.54
CA HIS A 537 21.44 3.45 21.68
C HIS A 537 21.54 4.83 22.32
N THR A 538 20.44 5.38 22.85
CA THR A 538 20.48 6.67 23.55
C THR A 538 21.13 6.54 24.93
N TYR A 539 20.77 5.50 25.66
CA TYR A 539 21.14 5.30 27.06
C TYR A 539 21.89 3.98 27.24
N GLU A 540 22.78 3.91 28.23
CA GLU A 540 23.58 2.72 28.52
C GLU A 540 22.74 1.53 28.97
N GLU A 541 21.63 1.79 29.67
CA GLU A 541 20.69 0.77 30.14
C GLU A 541 20.12 -0.06 28.99
N MET A 542 19.96 0.55 27.80
CA MET A 542 19.57 -0.19 26.60
C MET A 542 20.64 -1.20 26.18
N THR A 543 21.91 -0.88 26.37
CA THR A 543 23.05 -1.76 26.06
C THR A 543 23.23 -2.82 27.14
N ARG A 544 23.01 -2.49 28.41
CA ARG A 544 23.06 -3.43 29.54
C ARG A 544 22.13 -4.63 29.35
N GLN A 545 20.93 -4.40 28.80
CA GLN A 545 20.00 -5.48 28.45
C GLN A 545 20.59 -6.59 27.55
N TYR A 546 21.63 -6.30 26.77
CA TYR A 546 22.33 -7.29 25.93
C TYR A 546 23.42 -8.08 26.68
N ILE A 547 23.87 -7.57 27.82
CA ILE A 547 25.14 -7.93 28.49
C ILE A 547 24.90 -8.46 29.92
N ASP A 548 23.74 -8.19 30.52
CA ASP A 548 23.45 -8.50 31.93
C ASP A 548 23.39 -10.01 32.27
N TYR A 549 23.45 -10.91 31.28
CA TYR A 549 23.46 -12.36 31.49
C TYR A 549 24.63 -13.02 30.74
N MET A 550 25.78 -13.19 31.41
CA MET A 550 26.98 -13.77 30.80
C MET A 550 27.72 -14.71 31.78
N PRO A 551 27.24 -15.97 31.91
CA PRO A 551 27.87 -16.96 32.78
C PRO A 551 29.34 -17.21 32.42
N GLN A 552 29.75 -17.00 31.17
CA GLN A 552 31.14 -17.19 30.72
C GLN A 552 32.12 -16.17 31.32
N ARG A 553 31.74 -14.89 31.46
CA ARG A 553 32.58 -13.90 32.14
C ARG A 553 32.67 -14.17 33.64
N ILE A 554 31.56 -14.61 34.25
CA ILE A 554 31.55 -15.03 35.66
C ILE A 554 32.46 -16.26 35.82
N ALA A 555 32.36 -17.24 34.92
CA ALA A 555 33.21 -18.42 34.93
C ALA A 555 34.69 -18.04 34.75
N LYS A 556 35.02 -17.21 33.75
CA LYS A 556 36.40 -16.76 33.53
C LYS A 556 36.95 -15.93 34.68
N ALA A 557 36.15 -15.01 35.24
CA ALA A 557 36.54 -14.24 36.42
C ALA A 557 36.71 -15.12 37.65
N ASN A 558 35.89 -16.18 37.79
CA ASN A 558 36.08 -17.19 38.83
C ASN A 558 37.39 -17.95 38.59
N ASP A 559 37.66 -18.41 37.37
CA ASP A 559 38.89 -19.12 37.01
C ASP A 559 40.12 -18.24 37.30
N GLU A 560 40.14 -16.99 36.81
CA GLU A 560 41.19 -16.00 37.08
C GLU A 560 41.36 -15.72 38.59
N PHE A 561 40.25 -15.63 39.34
CA PHE A 561 40.28 -15.47 40.80
C PHE A 561 40.93 -16.68 41.49
N PHE A 562 40.61 -17.90 41.07
CA PHE A 562 41.18 -19.13 41.65
C PHE A 562 42.62 -19.41 41.23
N GLU A 563 43.09 -18.83 40.12
CA GLU A 563 44.49 -18.88 39.67
C GLU A 563 45.43 -17.93 40.42
N MET A 564 44.91 -16.89 41.08
CA MET A 564 45.72 -15.99 41.92
C MET A 564 46.26 -16.70 43.17
N GLN A 565 47.59 -16.63 43.41
CA GLN A 565 48.22 -17.20 44.61
C GLN A 565 47.63 -16.58 45.89
N GLY A 566 46.99 -17.41 46.72
CA GLY A 566 46.31 -17.03 47.97
C GLY A 566 44.77 -17.09 47.90
N SER A 567 44.21 -17.20 46.70
CA SER A 567 42.76 -17.28 46.44
C SER A 567 42.28 -18.68 46.08
N SER A 568 43.21 -19.63 45.93
CA SER A 568 42.88 -21.04 45.66
C SER A 568 42.11 -21.65 46.83
N LEU A 569 41.12 -22.49 46.54
CA LEU A 569 40.37 -23.27 47.54
C LEU A 569 41.30 -24.04 48.51
N ALA A 570 42.42 -24.55 47.99
CA ALA A 570 43.41 -25.25 48.79
C ALA A 570 44.21 -24.32 49.74
N SER A 571 44.42 -23.05 49.38
CA SER A 571 45.03 -22.06 50.28
C SER A 571 44.09 -21.62 51.41
N TRP A 572 42.78 -21.57 51.18
CA TRP A 572 41.80 -21.29 52.22
C TRP A 572 41.62 -22.47 53.19
N LEU A 573 41.53 -23.70 52.66
CA LEU A 573 41.48 -24.93 53.47
C LEU A 573 42.73 -25.12 54.35
N LYS A 574 43.93 -24.75 53.85
CA LYS A 574 45.19 -24.78 54.63
C LYS A 574 45.30 -23.68 55.69
N LYS A 575 44.50 -22.61 55.58
CA LYS A 575 44.49 -21.52 56.57
C LYS A 575 43.71 -21.93 57.82
N GLU A 576 42.59 -22.62 57.65
CA GLU A 576 41.80 -23.16 58.77
C GLU A 576 42.55 -24.22 59.59
N GLU A 577 43.43 -25.02 58.99
CA GLU A 577 44.28 -25.98 59.73
C GLU A 577 45.40 -25.32 60.55
N LYS A 578 45.78 -24.07 60.25
CA LYS A 578 46.85 -23.35 60.98
C LYS A 578 46.33 -22.49 62.13
N ASP A 579 45.09 -22.04 62.08
CA ASP A 579 44.44 -21.28 63.15
C ASP A 579 43.73 -22.19 64.19
N GLY A 580 43.77 -23.50 63.98
CA GLY A 580 43.25 -24.54 64.89
C GLY A 580 44.31 -25.24 65.76
N LYS A 581 45.28 -24.50 66.32
CA LYS A 581 46.19 -25.00 67.37
C LYS A 581 46.26 -24.09 68.57
#